data_AF-U4ULJ0-F1
#
_entry.id   AF-U4ULJ0-F1
#
_cell.length_a   1.000
_cell.length_b   1.000
_cell.length_c   1.000
_cell.angle_alpha   90.00
_cell.angle_beta   90.00
_cell.angle_gamma   90.00
#
_symmetry.space_group_name_H-M   'P 1'
#
loop_
_entity.id
_entity.type
_entity.pdbx_description
1 polymer ?
#
loop_
_entity_poly.entity_id
_entity_poly.type
_entity_poly.pdbx_seq_one_letter_code
_entity_poly.pdbx_strand_id
1 'polypeptide(L)'
;MADEILITESKRLTLKDDGTVLLFNKTEVGDEGIYRCEALNSEGSEFRQAPLKFKVKPVSVVIYYYITGAIGLLLLAAVIYICIRIRKERELRRELKLLGLENFHNGNPENLNPDLGIDDQAELLPYNKKFEFPAENLKIGFEKSITAPC
;
A
#
# COMPACT_ATOMS: atom_id res chain seq x y z
N MET A 1 -7.22 -38.00 26.15
CA MET A 1 -7.10 -38.98 25.05
C MET A 1 -6.41 -38.25 23.92
N ALA A 2 -5.15 -38.56 23.64
CA ALA A 2 -4.49 -38.05 22.44
C ALA A 2 -5.03 -38.83 21.25
N ASP A 3 -5.41 -38.12 20.20
CA ASP A 3 -5.89 -38.71 18.95
C ASP A 3 -4.70 -39.36 18.22
N GLU A 4 -4.76 -40.67 17.98
CA GLU A 4 -3.73 -41.38 17.23
C GLU A 4 -3.98 -41.14 15.73
N ILE A 5 -3.24 -40.20 15.14
CA ILE A 5 -3.37 -39.84 13.72
C ILE A 5 -2.59 -40.85 12.87
N LEU A 6 -3.31 -41.57 12.00
CA LEU A 6 -2.68 -42.46 11.02
C LEU A 6 -1.96 -41.65 9.94
N ILE A 7 -0.67 -41.92 9.75
CA ILE A 7 0.13 -41.24 8.72
C ILE A 7 -0.18 -41.88 7.37
N THR A 8 -0.68 -41.07 6.43
CA THR A 8 -0.91 -41.49 5.04
C THR A 8 0.16 -40.88 4.13
N GLU A 9 0.53 -41.60 3.07
CA GLU A 9 1.40 -41.06 2.05
C GLU A 9 0.83 -39.79 1.42
N SER A 10 1.71 -38.81 1.20
CA SER A 10 1.36 -37.54 0.60
C SER A 10 2.54 -37.02 -0.22
N LYS A 11 2.37 -35.89 -0.92
CA LYS A 11 3.49 -35.26 -1.62
C LYS A 11 4.69 -34.95 -0.71
N ARG A 12 4.46 -34.75 0.61
CA ARG A 12 5.50 -34.44 1.60
C ARG A 12 6.03 -35.66 2.33
N LEU A 13 5.23 -36.72 2.49
CA LEU A 13 5.52 -37.89 3.32
C LEU A 13 5.45 -39.15 2.47
N THR A 14 6.51 -39.95 2.47
CA THR A 14 6.57 -41.21 1.72
C THR A 14 7.01 -42.34 2.62
N LEU A 15 6.41 -43.52 2.45
CA LEU A 15 6.80 -44.74 3.14
C LEU A 15 7.69 -45.56 2.20
N LYS A 16 8.85 -45.99 2.70
CA LYS A 16 9.80 -46.84 2.00
C LYS A 16 10.03 -48.13 2.78
N ASP A 17 10.67 -49.09 2.11
CA ASP A 17 11.06 -50.38 2.69
C ASP A 17 9.89 -51.06 3.40
N ASP A 18 8.80 -51.31 2.65
CA ASP A 18 7.55 -51.92 3.13
C ASP A 18 6.94 -51.26 4.37
N GLY A 19 7.09 -49.93 4.48
CA GLY A 19 6.51 -49.14 5.57
C GLY A 19 7.40 -49.00 6.81
N THR A 20 8.63 -49.51 6.76
CA THR A 20 9.59 -49.39 7.86
C THR A 20 10.31 -48.03 7.92
N VAL A 21 10.37 -47.32 6.79
CA VAL A 21 11.04 -46.02 6.68
C VAL A 21 10.05 -44.92 6.32
N LEU A 22 9.88 -43.94 7.23
CA LEU A 22 9.12 -42.72 6.98
C LEU A 22 10.06 -41.60 6.50
N LEU A 23 9.87 -41.14 5.26
CA LEU A 23 10.68 -40.09 4.65
C LEU A 23 9.86 -38.79 4.51
N PHE A 24 10.44 -37.70 5.01
CA PHE A 24 9.92 -36.33 4.86
C PHE A 24 10.65 -35.64 3.70
N ASN A 25 9.97 -35.44 2.57
CA ASN A 25 10.50 -34.65 1.46
C ASN A 25 10.62 -33.16 1.81
N LYS A 26 9.71 -32.68 2.66
CA LYS A 26 9.73 -31.32 3.21
C LYS A 26 9.18 -31.31 4.63
N THR A 27 10.02 -30.88 5.56
CA THR A 27 9.70 -30.77 7.00
C THR A 27 9.02 -29.45 7.32
N GLU A 28 8.00 -29.50 8.17
CA GLU A 28 7.26 -28.36 8.68
C GLU A 28 7.32 -28.31 10.21
N VAL A 29 7.04 -27.15 10.81
CA VAL A 29 7.08 -26.99 12.28
C VAL A 29 6.10 -27.95 12.97
N GLY A 30 4.99 -28.25 12.31
CA GLY A 30 3.96 -29.17 12.82
C GLY A 30 4.34 -30.65 12.78
N ASP A 31 5.47 -31.02 12.16
CA ASP A 31 5.92 -32.42 12.11
C ASP A 31 6.63 -32.84 13.43
N GLU A 32 6.86 -31.92 14.37
CA GLU A 32 7.45 -32.24 15.69
C GLU A 32 6.44 -33.03 16.55
N GLY A 33 6.81 -34.23 17.01
CA GLY A 33 5.87 -35.11 17.71
C GLY A 33 6.46 -36.46 18.10
N ILE A 34 5.60 -37.36 18.60
CA ILE A 34 5.94 -38.75 18.90
C ILE A 34 5.36 -39.63 17.80
N TYR A 35 6.23 -40.34 17.10
CA TYR A 35 5.86 -41.24 16.02
C TYR A 35 5.83 -42.67 16.55
N ARG A 36 4.79 -43.43 16.19
CA ARG A 36 4.62 -44.84 16.54
C ARG A 36 4.68 -45.68 15.27
N CYS A 37 5.56 -46.67 15.26
CA CYS A 37 5.57 -47.73 14.26
C CYS A 37 4.95 -48.98 14.89
N GLU A 38 3.99 -49.59 14.20
CA GLU A 38 3.31 -50.80 14.67
C GLU A 38 3.43 -51.89 13.62
N ALA A 39 3.94 -53.05 14.04
CA ALA A 39 4.04 -54.26 13.24
C ALA A 39 2.92 -55.22 13.64
N LEU A 40 2.26 -55.81 12.65
CA LEU A 40 1.13 -56.72 12.81
C LEU A 40 1.44 -58.07 12.15
N ASN A 41 1.17 -59.16 12.87
CA ASN A 41 1.23 -60.52 12.35
C ASN A 41 -0.02 -61.31 12.80
N SER A 42 -0.07 -62.62 12.48
CA SER A 42 -1.20 -63.48 12.87
C SER A 42 -1.32 -63.69 14.39
N GLU A 43 -0.22 -63.52 15.12
CA GLU A 43 -0.13 -63.76 16.56
C GLU A 43 -0.42 -62.49 17.40
N GLY A 44 -0.41 -61.31 16.78
CA GLY A 44 -0.71 -60.04 17.45
C GLY A 44 -0.03 -58.83 16.81
N SER A 45 0.08 -57.75 17.57
CA SER A 45 0.82 -56.54 17.18
C SER A 45 1.85 -56.13 18.22
N GLU A 46 2.95 -55.56 17.75
CA GLU A 46 3.98 -54.94 18.59
C GLU A 46 4.31 -53.56 18.03
N PHE A 47 4.58 -52.58 18.90
CA PHE A 47 4.87 -51.22 18.49
C PHE A 47 6.09 -50.63 19.18
N ARG A 48 6.73 -49.65 18.51
CA ARG A 48 7.76 -48.79 19.09
C ARG A 48 7.47 -47.33 18.81
N GLN A 49 7.90 -46.47 19.73
CA GLN A 49 7.72 -45.02 19.62
C GLN A 49 9.06 -44.30 19.59
N ALA A 50 9.15 -43.24 18.80
CA ALA A 50 10.32 -42.38 18.69
C ALA A 50 9.90 -40.89 18.65
N PRO A 51 10.53 -40.01 19.47
CA PRO A 51 10.28 -38.59 19.39
C PRO A 51 11.05 -37.97 18.22
N LEU A 52 10.35 -37.24 17.35
CA LEU A 52 10.95 -36.39 16.33
C LEU A 52 11.01 -34.96 16.87
N LYS A 53 12.24 -34.44 17.07
CA LYS A 53 12.49 -33.05 17.48
C LYS A 53 13.49 -32.37 16.57
N PHE A 54 13.15 -31.19 16.09
CA PHE A 54 14.06 -30.39 15.27
C PHE A 54 15.08 -29.66 16.17
N LYS A 55 16.37 -29.83 15.87
CA LYS A 55 17.43 -29.03 16.53
C LYS A 55 17.33 -27.54 16.18
N VAL A 56 16.89 -27.25 14.96
CA VAL A 56 16.62 -25.91 14.44
C VAL A 56 15.23 -25.94 13.83
N LYS A 57 14.30 -25.18 14.38
CA LYS A 57 12.91 -25.17 13.90
C LYS A 57 12.84 -24.54 12.51
N PRO A 58 12.14 -25.15 11.53
CA PRO A 58 11.92 -24.54 10.24
C PRO A 58 11.06 -23.27 10.41
N VAL A 59 11.29 -22.24 9.58
CA VAL A 59 10.48 -21.02 9.66
C VAL A 59 9.11 -21.31 9.05
N SER A 60 8.04 -21.00 9.78
CA SER A 60 6.68 -21.17 9.27
C SER A 60 6.41 -20.17 8.14
N VAL A 61 6.03 -20.68 6.96
CA VAL A 61 5.62 -19.87 5.80
C VAL A 61 4.42 -18.97 6.12
N VAL A 62 3.63 -19.33 7.13
CA VAL A 62 2.47 -18.59 7.62
C VAL A 62 2.87 -17.18 8.09
N ILE A 63 4.03 -17.04 8.74
CA ILE A 63 4.52 -15.75 9.23
C ILE A 63 4.76 -14.79 8.06
N TYR A 64 5.32 -15.29 6.95
CA TYR A 64 5.58 -14.46 5.77
C TYR A 64 4.29 -13.90 5.16
N TYR A 65 3.21 -14.69 5.09
CA TYR A 65 1.93 -14.21 4.60
C TYR A 65 1.34 -13.08 5.45
N TYR A 66 1.50 -13.14 6.78
CA TYR A 66 1.06 -12.05 7.66
C TYR A 66 1.89 -10.78 7.44
N ILE A 67 3.21 -10.90 7.30
CA ILE A 67 4.09 -9.75 7.07
C ILE A 67 3.77 -9.07 5.73
N THR A 68 3.64 -9.85 4.65
CA THR A 68 3.32 -9.29 3.32
C THR A 68 1.93 -8.66 3.29
N GLY A 69 0.94 -9.27 3.96
CA GLY A 69 -0.39 -8.71 4.12
C GLY A 69 -0.40 -7.39 4.88
N ALA A 70 0.34 -7.30 6.00
CA ALA A 70 0.44 -6.07 6.79
C ALA A 70 1.09 -4.92 6.01
N ILE A 71 2.17 -5.21 5.27
CA ILE A 71 2.82 -4.21 4.41
C ILE A 71 1.88 -3.75 3.30
N GLY A 72 1.18 -4.68 2.64
CA GLY A 72 0.20 -4.34 1.61
C GLY A 72 -0.92 -3.44 2.12
N LEU A 73 -1.44 -3.72 3.32
CA LEU A 73 -2.47 -2.89 3.96
C LEU A 73 -1.96 -1.48 4.29
N LEU A 74 -0.73 -1.36 4.82
CA LEU A 74 -0.12 -0.07 5.11
C LEU A 74 0.10 0.77 3.85
N LEU A 75 0.55 0.14 2.76
CA LEU A 75 0.72 0.82 1.47
C LEU A 75 -0.62 1.29 0.89
N LEU A 76 -1.66 0.45 0.95
CA LEU A 76 -3.01 0.84 0.52
C LEU A 76 -3.55 2.01 1.35
N ALA A 77 -3.40 1.96 2.68
CA ALA A 77 -3.81 3.05 3.56
C ALA A 77 -3.04 4.34 3.25
N ALA A 78 -1.73 4.26 3.00
CA ALA A 78 -0.91 5.41 2.62
C ALA A 78 -1.36 6.02 1.27
N VAL A 79 -1.64 5.19 0.26
CA VAL A 79 -2.15 5.65 -1.03
C VAL A 79 -3.51 6.34 -0.87
N ILE A 80 -4.44 5.74 -0.11
CA ILE A 80 -5.74 6.34 0.18
C ILE A 80 -5.56 7.70 0.88
N TYR A 81 -4.70 7.76 1.90
CA TYR A 81 -4.38 8.99 2.61
C TYR A 81 -3.82 10.08 1.68
N ILE A 82 -2.83 9.75 0.84
CA ILE A 82 -2.24 10.69 -0.13
C ILE A 82 -3.30 11.16 -1.12
N CYS A 83 -4.13 10.27 -1.66
CA CYS A 83 -5.23 10.61 -2.56
C CYS A 83 -6.22 11.59 -1.90
N ILE A 84 -6.64 11.33 -0.66
CA ILE A 84 -7.51 12.23 0.09
C ILE A 84 -6.84 13.59 0.29
N ARG A 85 -5.55 13.59 0.69
CA ARG A 85 -4.77 14.81 0.92
C ARG A 85 -4.66 15.66 -0.34
N ILE A 86 -4.36 15.05 -1.49
CA ILE A 86 -4.31 15.73 -2.78
C ILE A 86 -5.69 16.26 -3.17
N ARG A 87 -6.77 15.48 -2.99
CA ARG A 87 -8.13 15.92 -3.30
C ARG A 87 -8.53 17.13 -2.46
N LYS A 88 -8.30 17.08 -1.16
CA LYS A 88 -8.60 18.17 -0.22
C LYS A 88 -7.82 19.44 -0.55
N GLU A 89 -6.53 19.31 -0.88
CA GLU A 89 -5.71 20.44 -1.27
C GLU A 89 -6.18 21.06 -2.60
N ARG A 90 -6.58 20.23 -3.57
CA ARG A 90 -7.15 20.70 -4.83
C ARG A 90 -8.48 21.43 -4.63
N GLU A 91 -9.33 20.97 -3.71
CA GLU A 91 -10.60 21.63 -3.38
C GLU A 91 -10.35 23.02 -2.77
N LEU A 92 -9.50 23.12 -1.75
CA LEU A 92 -9.15 24.41 -1.14
C LEU A 92 -8.55 25.40 -2.16
N ARG A 93 -7.66 24.92 -3.04
CA ARG A 93 -7.07 25.75 -4.10
C ARG A 93 -8.11 26.23 -5.12
N ARG A 94 -9.19 25.48 -5.35
CA ARG A 94 -10.28 25.91 -6.25
C ARG A 94 -11.14 26.98 -5.60
N GLU A 95 -11.51 26.79 -4.34
CA GLU A 95 -12.27 27.78 -3.57
C GLU A 95 -11.50 29.10 -3.46
N LEU A 96 -10.21 29.06 -3.11
CA LEU A 96 -9.37 30.25 -3.05
C LEU A 96 -9.26 30.98 -4.40
N LYS A 97 -9.20 30.25 -5.53
CA LYS A 97 -9.19 30.87 -6.87
C LYS A 97 -10.50 31.56 -7.21
N LEU A 98 -11.63 30.97 -6.83
CA LEU A 98 -12.96 31.56 -7.06
C LEU A 98 -13.15 32.81 -6.21
N LEU A 99 -12.87 32.72 -4.91
CA LEU A 99 -12.90 33.86 -4.00
C LEU A 99 -11.93 34.96 -4.44
N GLY A 100 -10.73 34.58 -4.89
CA GLY A 100 -9.74 35.53 -5.43
C GLY A 100 -10.23 36.23 -6.70
N LEU A 101 -10.88 35.52 -7.62
CA LEU A 101 -11.44 36.11 -8.83
C LEU A 101 -12.63 37.03 -8.54
N GLU A 102 -13.49 36.65 -7.59
CA GLU A 102 -14.60 37.48 -7.14
C GLU A 102 -14.10 38.76 -6.46
N ASN A 103 -13.12 38.62 -5.54
CA ASN A 103 -12.44 39.76 -4.91
C ASN A 103 -11.80 40.67 -5.95
N PHE A 104 -11.19 40.12 -7.01
CA PHE A 104 -10.61 40.94 -8.07
C PHE A 104 -11.68 41.75 -8.82
N HIS A 105 -12.78 41.13 -9.24
CA HIS A 105 -13.83 41.83 -10.00
C HIS A 105 -14.60 42.84 -9.16
N ASN A 106 -15.04 42.44 -7.97
CA ASN A 106 -15.96 43.22 -7.14
C ASN A 106 -15.24 44.09 -6.11
N GLY A 107 -13.96 43.82 -5.84
CA GLY A 107 -13.24 44.39 -4.71
C GLY A 107 -13.79 43.89 -3.38
N ASN A 108 -13.13 44.30 -2.30
CA ASN A 108 -13.63 44.18 -0.94
C ASN A 108 -13.25 45.43 -0.14
N PRO A 109 -13.94 46.55 -0.39
CA PRO A 109 -13.58 47.84 0.21
C PRO A 109 -13.87 47.91 1.72
N GLU A 110 -14.69 47.00 2.26
CA GLU A 110 -14.96 46.93 3.70
C GLU A 110 -13.71 46.50 4.51
N ASN A 111 -12.78 45.80 3.86
CA ASN A 111 -11.52 45.35 4.46
C ASN A 111 -10.33 46.28 4.19
N LEU A 112 -10.56 47.48 3.65
CA LEU A 112 -9.51 48.50 3.52
C LEU A 112 -9.08 49.00 4.89
N ASN A 113 -7.84 48.70 5.27
CA ASN A 113 -7.26 49.16 6.53
C ASN A 113 -5.86 49.76 6.27
N PRO A 114 -5.56 50.97 6.78
CA PRO A 114 -4.24 51.60 6.66
C PRO A 114 -3.07 50.77 7.22
N ASP A 115 -3.33 49.77 8.05
CA ASP A 115 -2.29 48.85 8.55
C ASP A 115 -1.83 47.80 7.52
N LEU A 116 -2.57 47.61 6.40
CA LEU A 116 -2.15 46.73 5.30
C LEU A 116 -1.12 47.42 4.38
N GLY A 117 -0.25 46.63 3.75
CA GLY A 117 0.64 47.11 2.71
C GLY A 117 -0.12 47.67 1.50
N ILE A 118 0.50 48.61 0.78
CA ILE A 118 -0.12 49.27 -0.39
C ILE A 118 -0.52 48.26 -1.46
N ASP A 119 0.31 47.23 -1.68
CA ASP A 119 0.05 46.18 -2.67
C ASP A 119 -1.20 45.35 -2.30
N ASP A 120 -1.32 44.95 -1.03
CA ASP A 120 -2.49 44.19 -0.54
C ASP A 120 -3.77 45.04 -0.60
N GLN A 121 -3.68 46.34 -0.30
CA GLN A 121 -4.81 47.26 -0.44
C GLN A 121 -5.26 47.41 -1.89
N ALA A 122 -4.33 47.36 -2.86
CA ALA A 122 -4.66 47.44 -4.28
C ALA A 122 -5.48 46.23 -4.76
N GLU A 123 -5.26 45.04 -4.19
CA GLU A 123 -6.04 43.83 -4.51
C GLU A 123 -7.50 43.89 -4.01
N LEU A 124 -7.80 44.74 -3.02
CA LEU A 124 -9.15 44.92 -2.47
C LEU A 124 -9.99 45.93 -3.25
N LEU A 125 -9.41 46.60 -4.25
CA LEU A 125 -10.15 47.56 -5.07
C LEU A 125 -10.90 46.86 -6.21
N PRO A 126 -12.12 47.30 -6.54
CA PRO A 126 -12.89 46.72 -7.63
C PRO A 126 -12.21 46.95 -8.98
N TYR A 127 -12.03 45.88 -9.75
CA TYR A 127 -11.47 45.96 -11.08
C TYR A 127 -12.46 46.55 -12.09
N ASN A 128 -12.02 47.55 -12.86
CA ASN A 128 -12.87 48.24 -13.83
C ASN A 128 -12.60 47.80 -15.27
N LYS A 129 -13.49 46.96 -15.82
CA LYS A 129 -13.37 46.37 -17.16
C LYS A 129 -13.34 47.36 -18.32
N LYS A 130 -13.78 48.61 -18.14
CA LYS A 130 -13.76 49.62 -19.22
C LYS A 130 -12.35 49.99 -19.68
N PHE A 131 -11.34 49.70 -18.85
CA PHE A 131 -9.93 49.91 -19.16
C PHE A 131 -9.26 48.64 -19.69
N GLU A 132 -9.99 47.54 -19.85
CA GLU A 132 -9.46 46.35 -20.54
C GLU A 132 -9.17 46.70 -22.00
N PHE A 133 -8.00 46.27 -22.47
CA PHE A 133 -7.65 46.42 -23.86
C PHE A 133 -8.45 45.41 -24.70
N PRO A 134 -9.21 45.85 -25.72
CA PRO A 134 -10.06 44.96 -26.51
C PRO A 134 -9.22 43.88 -27.21
N ALA A 135 -9.56 42.62 -26.96
CA ALA A 135 -8.80 41.47 -27.46
C ALA A 135 -8.74 41.42 -28.99
N GLU A 136 -9.79 41.90 -29.68
CA GLU A 136 -9.78 41.99 -31.15
C GLU A 136 -8.70 42.93 -31.71
N ASN A 137 -8.27 43.92 -30.93
CA ASN A 137 -7.25 44.89 -31.35
C ASN A 137 -5.84 44.46 -30.92
N LEU A 138 -5.71 43.29 -30.29
CA LEU A 138 -4.45 42.79 -29.75
C LEU A 138 -3.63 42.14 -30.86
N LYS A 139 -2.73 42.92 -31.45
CA LYS A 139 -1.70 42.40 -32.36
C LYS A 139 -0.53 41.85 -31.55
N ILE A 140 -0.52 40.54 -31.31
CA ILE A 140 0.60 39.86 -30.65
C ILE A 140 1.74 39.70 -31.65
N GLY A 141 2.77 40.52 -31.55
CA GLY A 141 4.04 40.29 -32.25
C GLY A 141 4.76 39.11 -31.62
N PHE A 142 4.70 37.93 -32.23
CA PHE A 142 5.61 36.83 -31.88
C PHE A 142 6.98 37.11 -32.48
N GLU A 143 7.92 37.62 -31.68
CA GLU A 143 9.33 37.64 -32.05
C GLU A 143 9.91 36.22 -31.87
N LYS A 144 9.93 35.43 -32.94
CA LYS A 144 10.71 34.19 -33.00
C LYS A 144 12.18 34.53 -33.27
N SER A 145 12.93 34.89 -32.24
CA SER A 145 14.39 35.02 -32.32
C SER A 145 15.09 33.74 -31.84
N ILE A 146 14.98 32.63 -32.59
CA ILE A 146 16.00 31.57 -32.58
C ILE A 146 16.14 31.04 -34.01
N THR A 147 16.96 31.71 -34.81
CA THR A 147 17.60 31.12 -35.98
C THR A 147 18.79 30.29 -35.51
N ALA A 148 18.75 28.97 -35.68
CA ALA A 148 19.95 28.13 -35.61
C ALA A 148 20.66 28.17 -36.98
N PRO A 149 21.96 28.49 -37.06
CA PRO A 149 22.72 28.29 -38.28
C PRO A 149 23.08 26.81 -38.44
N CYS A 150 23.07 26.36 -39.70
CA CYS A 150 23.59 25.06 -40.15
C CYS A 150 25.07 24.90 -39.86
#